data_AF-A0AA96LG04-F1
#
_entry.id   AF-A0AA96LG04-F1
#
_cell.length_a   1.000
_cell.length_b   1.000
_cell.length_c   1.000
_cell.angle_alpha   90.00
_cell.angle_beta   90.00
_cell.angle_gamma   90.00
#
_symmetry.space_group_name_H-M   'P 1'
#
loop_
_entity.id
_entity.type
_entity.pdbx_description
1 polymer ?
#
loop_
_entity_poly.entity_id
_entity_poly.type
_entity_poly.pdbx_seq_one_letter_code
_entity_poly.pdbx_strand_id
1 'polypeptide(L)'
;MSRRKRGNRTMFKLKADGFSWDQDLQIIHADVVLEVDGETIIDEPLCVDVGLPALLLSALEDTKPNRWADPGEWSRMPFLVCGCGDPECRAYSFRVEHEGAGRIRLTELEESPDGTSRELASYEVDQAAYQEAVRRLAEDYLAFTEGLDYKPLVKDTPAIVRELLERLSLAEAGHTAGE
;
A
#
# COMPACT_ATOMS: atom_id res chain seq x y z
N MET A 1 23.06 9.54 29.26
CA MET A 1 23.44 10.45 28.15
C MET A 1 23.04 9.81 26.83
N SER A 2 21.82 10.09 26.38
CA SER A 2 21.25 9.50 25.17
C SER A 2 21.77 10.25 23.95
N ARG A 3 22.63 9.60 23.16
CA ARG A 3 23.05 10.12 21.85
C ARG A 3 21.87 9.97 20.90
N ARG A 4 21.07 11.03 20.75
CA ARG A 4 20.19 11.17 19.57
C ARG A 4 21.09 11.23 18.34
N LYS A 5 21.19 10.13 17.59
CA LYS A 5 21.77 10.13 16.25
C LYS A 5 20.89 11.05 15.39
N ARG A 6 21.43 12.20 15.00
CA ARG A 6 20.89 13.00 13.89
C ARG A 6 21.10 12.20 12.60
N GLY A 7 20.02 12.01 11.84
CA GLY A 7 20.07 11.78 10.39
C GLY A 7 20.41 10.37 9.92
N ASN A 8 19.67 9.35 10.36
CA ASN A 8 19.49 8.19 9.48
C ASN A 8 18.25 8.49 8.64
N ARG A 9 18.39 8.71 7.33
CA ARG A 9 17.25 8.60 6.41
C ARG A 9 16.84 7.14 6.48
N THR A 10 15.69 6.86 7.10
CA THR A 10 15.12 5.52 7.09
C THR A 10 14.91 5.13 5.64
N MET A 11 15.52 4.02 5.21
CA MET A 11 15.46 3.59 3.82
C MET A 11 14.18 2.82 3.62
N PHE A 12 13.23 3.39 2.88
CA PHE A 12 12.00 2.73 2.48
C PHE A 12 12.08 2.35 1.00
N LYS A 13 11.71 1.11 0.68
CA LYS A 13 11.58 0.65 -0.69
C LYS A 13 10.35 -0.23 -0.80
N LEU A 14 9.41 0.19 -1.64
CA LEU A 14 8.32 -0.63 -2.14
C LEU A 14 8.43 -0.65 -3.67
N LYS A 15 8.45 -1.85 -4.25
CA LYS A 15 8.53 -2.05 -5.70
C LYS A 15 7.62 -3.19 -6.11
N ALA A 16 6.98 -3.04 -7.26
CA ALA A 16 6.26 -4.10 -7.97
C ALA A 16 6.81 -4.18 -9.39
N ASP A 17 7.20 -5.36 -9.85
CA ASP A 17 7.63 -5.61 -11.23
C ASP A 17 6.91 -6.83 -11.81
N GLY A 18 7.08 -7.07 -13.12
CA GLY A 18 6.57 -8.31 -13.72
C GLY A 18 5.04 -8.40 -13.71
N PHE A 19 4.34 -7.26 -13.85
CA PHE A 19 2.89 -7.21 -13.85
C PHE A 19 2.29 -8.22 -14.82
N SER A 20 1.29 -8.96 -14.34
CA SER A 20 0.54 -9.94 -15.12
C SER A 20 -0.94 -9.86 -14.79
N TRP A 21 -1.78 -10.19 -15.78
CA TRP A 21 -3.23 -10.22 -15.64
C TRP A 21 -3.72 -11.64 -15.78
N ASP A 22 -4.38 -12.15 -14.74
CA ASP A 22 -5.16 -13.37 -14.82
C ASP A 22 -6.58 -13.02 -15.28
N GLN A 23 -6.90 -13.37 -16.52
CA GLN A 23 -8.19 -13.06 -17.14
C GLN A 23 -9.33 -13.90 -16.56
N ASP A 24 -9.07 -15.10 -16.07
CA ASP A 24 -10.13 -15.97 -15.54
C ASP A 24 -10.55 -15.52 -14.15
N LEU A 25 -9.56 -15.13 -13.33
CA LEU A 25 -9.78 -14.65 -11.97
C LEU A 25 -10.01 -13.14 -11.88
N GLN A 26 -9.74 -12.39 -12.96
CA GLN A 26 -9.81 -10.93 -12.99
C GLN A 26 -8.95 -10.30 -11.89
N ILE A 27 -7.68 -10.72 -11.82
CA ILE A 27 -6.70 -10.21 -10.84
C ILE A 27 -5.40 -9.78 -11.51
N ILE A 28 -4.75 -8.78 -10.92
CA ILE A 28 -3.43 -8.29 -11.33
C ILE A 28 -2.38 -8.71 -10.30
N HIS A 29 -1.35 -9.40 -10.77
CA HIS A 29 -0.22 -9.84 -9.96
C HIS A 29 1.07 -9.11 -10.33
N ALA A 30 1.98 -8.99 -9.38
CA ALA A 30 3.34 -8.54 -9.60
C ALA A 30 4.30 -9.20 -8.58
N ASP A 31 5.58 -9.23 -8.91
CA ASP A 31 6.64 -9.55 -7.95
C ASP A 31 6.83 -8.34 -7.04
N VAL A 32 6.51 -8.48 -5.75
CA VAL A 32 6.52 -7.37 -4.80
C VAL A 32 7.70 -7.48 -3.85
N VAL A 33 8.44 -6.39 -3.73
CA VAL A 33 9.52 -6.23 -2.75
C VAL A 33 9.20 -5.06 -1.82
N LEU A 34 9.14 -5.34 -0.53
CA LEU A 34 9.06 -4.34 0.54
C LEU A 34 10.27 -4.49 1.46
N GLU A 35 11.05 -3.41 1.58
CA GLU A 35 12.22 -3.34 2.44
C GLU A 35 12.20 -2.06 3.28
N VAL A 36 12.48 -2.20 4.57
CA VAL A 36 12.66 -1.06 5.48
C VAL A 36 13.98 -1.20 6.22
N ASP A 37 14.83 -0.18 6.12
CA ASP A 37 16.16 -0.15 6.77
C ASP A 37 17.05 -1.36 6.46
N GLY A 38 16.90 -1.94 5.25
CA GLY A 38 17.64 -3.12 4.82
C GLY A 38 17.04 -4.46 5.28
N GLU A 39 15.95 -4.44 6.03
CA GLU A 39 15.16 -5.62 6.37
C GLU A 39 14.12 -5.89 5.28
N THR A 40 14.22 -7.05 4.64
CA THR A 40 13.22 -7.53 3.67
C THR A 40 12.00 -8.05 4.40
N ILE A 41 10.87 -7.36 4.25
CA ILE A 41 9.58 -7.71 4.84
C ILE A 41 8.77 -8.57 3.86
N ILE A 42 8.82 -8.21 2.57
CA ILE A 42 8.12 -8.91 1.49
C ILE A 42 9.09 -9.08 0.33
N ASP A 43 9.13 -10.30 -0.22
CA ASP A 43 9.85 -10.68 -1.44
C ASP A 43 9.16 -11.91 -2.05
N GLU A 44 7.97 -11.68 -2.61
CA GLU A 44 7.13 -12.73 -3.18
C GLU A 44 6.14 -12.18 -4.25
N PRO A 45 5.66 -13.02 -5.18
CA PRO A 45 4.59 -12.64 -6.10
C PRO A 45 3.26 -12.46 -5.36
N LEU A 46 2.62 -11.30 -5.53
CA LEU A 46 1.40 -10.93 -4.83
C LEU A 46 0.36 -10.30 -5.77
N CYS A 47 -0.91 -10.35 -5.35
CA CYS A 47 -1.96 -9.53 -5.94
C CYS A 47 -1.79 -8.07 -5.50
N VAL A 48 -1.89 -7.16 -6.47
CA VAL A 48 -1.64 -5.73 -6.26
C VAL A 48 -2.83 -4.85 -6.62
N ASP A 49 -3.97 -5.42 -7.00
CA ASP A 49 -5.13 -4.65 -7.46
C ASP A 49 -6.13 -4.30 -6.36
N VAL A 50 -6.54 -5.27 -5.55
CA VAL A 50 -7.62 -5.09 -4.56
C VAL A 50 -7.22 -4.12 -3.45
N GLY A 51 -6.00 -4.27 -2.94
CA GLY A 51 -5.48 -3.47 -1.82
C GLY A 51 -4.87 -2.12 -2.23
N LEU A 52 -4.62 -1.90 -3.52
CA LEU A 52 -3.93 -0.71 -4.01
C LEU A 52 -4.64 0.60 -3.67
N PRO A 53 -5.97 0.73 -3.81
CA PRO A 53 -6.67 1.93 -3.36
C PRO A 53 -6.42 2.25 -1.87
N ALA A 54 -6.44 1.25 -0.99
CA ALA A 54 -6.16 1.43 0.43
C ALA A 54 -4.70 1.83 0.68
N LEU A 55 -3.76 1.18 0.00
CA LEU A 55 -2.34 1.52 0.06
C LEU A 55 -2.10 2.98 -0.38
N LEU A 56 -2.72 3.40 -1.48
CA LEU A 56 -2.59 4.76 -1.99
C LEU A 56 -3.26 5.79 -1.05
N LEU A 57 -4.41 5.46 -0.47
CA LEU A 57 -5.05 6.28 0.54
C LEU A 57 -4.16 6.44 1.79
N SER A 58 -3.45 5.39 2.20
CA SER A 58 -2.56 5.43 3.36
C SER A 58 -1.39 6.41 3.20
N ALA A 59 -1.04 6.78 1.96
CA ALA A 59 -0.04 7.80 1.68
C ALA A 59 -0.55 9.23 1.99
N LEU A 60 -1.86 9.40 2.14
CA LEU A 60 -2.54 10.68 2.41
C LEU A 60 -3.02 10.81 3.85
N GLU A 61 -3.44 9.72 4.47
CA GLU A 61 -4.06 9.72 5.80
C GLU A 61 -3.82 8.42 6.58
N ASP A 62 -4.16 8.44 7.86
CA ASP A 62 -4.10 7.26 8.72
C ASP A 62 -5.05 6.17 8.22
N THR A 63 -4.57 4.93 8.18
CA THR A 63 -5.38 3.79 7.72
C THR A 63 -5.19 2.60 8.63
N LYS A 64 -6.24 1.80 8.76
CA LYS A 64 -6.23 0.54 9.49
C LYS A 64 -6.92 -0.54 8.66
N PRO A 65 -6.21 -1.61 8.26
CA PRO A 65 -6.78 -2.67 7.46
C PRO A 65 -7.79 -3.50 8.28
N ASN A 66 -8.66 -4.17 7.53
CA ASN A 66 -9.61 -5.18 7.94
C ASN A 66 -9.66 -6.24 6.83
N ARG A 67 -9.02 -7.39 7.02
CA ARG A 67 -9.02 -8.50 6.05
C ARG A 67 -10.42 -9.01 5.69
N TRP A 68 -11.42 -8.80 6.55
CA TRP A 68 -12.81 -9.18 6.32
C TRP A 68 -13.70 -8.00 5.94
N ALA A 69 -13.12 -6.87 5.52
CA ALA A 69 -13.87 -5.77 4.94
C ALA A 69 -14.65 -6.24 3.70
N ASP A 70 -15.86 -5.72 3.51
CA ASP A 70 -16.58 -5.92 2.26
C ASP A 70 -15.91 -5.15 1.12
N PRO A 71 -16.05 -5.54 -0.16
CA PRO A 71 -15.49 -4.81 -1.30
C PRO A 71 -15.90 -3.31 -1.36
N GLY A 72 -17.05 -2.96 -0.78
CA GLY A 72 -17.48 -1.56 -0.65
C GLY A 72 -16.69 -0.74 0.38
N GLU A 73 -16.02 -1.40 1.32
CA GLU A 73 -15.11 -0.82 2.31
C GLU A 73 -13.65 -0.90 1.84
N TRP A 74 -13.41 -0.67 0.54
CA TRP A 74 -12.08 -0.82 -0.08
C TRP A 74 -10.96 -0.10 0.66
N SER A 75 -11.24 1.02 1.34
CA SER A 75 -10.25 1.81 2.10
C SER A 75 -9.67 1.08 3.30
N ARG A 76 -10.31 -0.03 3.70
CA ARG A 76 -9.88 -0.90 4.80
C ARG A 76 -9.31 -2.22 4.28
N MET A 77 -9.18 -2.43 2.98
CA MET A 77 -8.57 -3.65 2.47
C MET A 77 -7.08 -3.72 2.87
N PRO A 78 -6.56 -4.91 3.19
CA PRO A 78 -5.11 -5.12 3.27
C PRO A 78 -4.42 -4.67 1.97
N PHE A 79 -3.20 -4.17 2.06
CA PHE A 79 -2.52 -3.54 0.92
C PHE A 79 -2.14 -4.52 -0.18
N LEU A 80 -1.75 -5.74 0.20
CA LEU A 80 -1.39 -6.80 -0.74
C LEU A 80 -2.24 -8.01 -0.36
N VAL A 81 -3.33 -8.22 -1.10
CA VAL A 81 -4.29 -9.28 -0.86
C VAL A 81 -4.96 -9.68 -2.17
N CYS A 82 -5.14 -10.98 -2.36
CA CYS A 82 -5.88 -11.52 -3.49
C CYS A 82 -7.38 -11.38 -3.27
N GLY A 83 -8.10 -10.87 -4.28
CA GLY A 83 -9.55 -10.92 -4.33
C GLY A 83 -10.13 -12.32 -4.66
N CYS A 84 -9.29 -13.34 -4.84
CA CYS A 84 -9.68 -14.68 -5.26
C CYS A 84 -10.45 -15.49 -4.21
N GLY A 85 -10.48 -15.04 -2.95
CA GLY A 85 -11.17 -15.75 -1.86
C GLY A 85 -10.48 -17.02 -1.38
N ASP A 86 -9.22 -17.24 -1.79
CA ASP A 86 -8.40 -18.34 -1.30
C ASP A 86 -8.04 -18.13 0.18
N PRO A 87 -8.44 -19.05 1.10
CA PRO A 87 -8.09 -18.96 2.51
C PRO A 87 -6.58 -19.06 2.77
N GLU A 88 -5.80 -19.64 1.86
CA GLU A 88 -4.35 -19.73 1.94
C GLU A 88 -3.64 -18.48 1.38
N CYS A 89 -4.38 -17.55 0.76
CA CYS A 89 -3.79 -16.30 0.31
C CYS A 89 -3.21 -15.53 1.50
N ARG A 90 -1.90 -15.27 1.43
CA ARG A 90 -1.20 -14.43 2.39
C ARG A 90 -1.57 -12.98 2.12
N ALA A 91 -2.26 -12.37 3.06
CA ALA A 91 -2.55 -10.94 3.02
C ALA A 91 -1.50 -10.22 3.87
N TYR A 92 -0.94 -9.14 3.33
CA TYR A 92 -0.09 -8.25 4.10
C TYR A 92 -0.86 -7.02 4.51
N SER A 93 -1.05 -6.91 5.83
CA SER A 93 -1.86 -5.88 6.46
C SER A 93 -0.98 -4.94 7.25
N PHE A 94 -0.95 -3.68 6.86
CA PHE A 94 -0.22 -2.64 7.57
C PHE A 94 -1.18 -1.56 8.05
N ARG A 95 -1.16 -1.27 9.35
CA ARG A 95 -1.71 -0.01 9.87
C ARG A 95 -0.70 1.09 9.58
N VAL A 96 -1.19 2.22 9.10
CA VAL A 96 -0.38 3.39 8.73
C VAL A 96 -0.81 4.56 9.59
N GLU A 97 0.14 5.14 10.31
CA GLU A 97 -0.07 6.27 11.21
C GLU A 97 0.89 7.41 10.82
N HIS A 98 0.37 8.60 10.55
CA HIS A 98 1.14 9.80 10.19
C HIS A 98 1.64 10.48 11.47
N GLU A 99 2.88 10.18 11.81
CA GLU A 99 3.57 10.73 12.96
C GLU A 99 4.19 12.06 12.51
N GLY A 100 3.60 13.19 12.93
CA GLY A 100 4.00 14.53 12.47
C GLY A 100 5.52 14.78 12.40
N ALA A 101 5.93 15.76 11.59
CA ALA A 101 7.31 15.97 11.12
C ALA A 101 7.76 15.02 9.98
N GLY A 102 6.84 14.69 9.07
CA GLY A 102 7.15 14.00 7.82
C GLY A 102 7.51 12.52 8.00
N ARG A 103 6.90 11.86 9.01
CA ARG A 103 7.13 10.44 9.26
C ARG A 103 5.83 9.67 9.20
N ILE A 104 5.96 8.42 8.81
CA ILE A 104 4.89 7.44 8.85
C ILE A 104 5.35 6.27 9.71
N ARG A 105 4.46 5.75 10.56
CA ARG A 105 4.64 4.47 11.23
C ARG A 105 3.82 3.42 10.51
N LEU A 106 4.49 2.39 10.02
CA LEU A 106 3.89 1.19 9.45
C LEU A 106 3.91 0.11 10.52
N THR A 107 2.74 -0.44 10.88
CA THR A 107 2.65 -1.56 11.83
C THR A 107 2.05 -2.75 11.11
N GLU A 108 2.83 -3.82 10.97
CA GLU A 108 2.37 -5.10 10.42
C GLU A 108 1.40 -5.75 11.41
N LEU A 109 0.25 -6.18 10.89
CA LEU A 109 -0.84 -6.77 11.65
C LEU A 109 -1.11 -8.21 11.21
N GLU A 110 -1.25 -9.08 12.20
CA GLU A 110 -1.97 -10.35 12.05
C GLU A 110 -3.41 -10.12 12.48
N GLU A 111 -4.33 -10.13 11.52
CA GLU A 111 -5.74 -9.86 11.78
C GLU A 111 -6.50 -11.15 12.13
N SER A 112 -7.60 -11.02 12.88
CA SER A 112 -8.48 -12.13 13.27
C SER A 112 -9.95 -11.88 12.85
N PRO A 113 -10.72 -12.93 12.50
CA PRO A 113 -12.09 -12.78 12.00
C PRO A 113 -13.06 -12.06 12.95
N ASP A 114 -12.71 -11.99 14.24
CA ASP A 114 -13.47 -11.26 15.26
C ASP A 114 -13.20 -9.74 15.24
N GLY A 115 -12.40 -9.26 14.28
CA GLY A 115 -12.04 -7.86 14.10
C GLY A 115 -10.87 -7.41 14.99
N THR A 116 -10.26 -8.33 15.75
CA THR A 116 -9.05 -8.03 16.52
C THR A 116 -7.81 -8.16 15.63
N SER A 117 -6.72 -7.52 16.05
CA SER A 117 -5.42 -7.62 15.37
C SER A 117 -4.31 -7.70 16.41
N ARG A 118 -3.29 -8.51 16.09
CA ARG A 118 -2.04 -8.60 16.83
C ARG A 118 -0.97 -7.86 16.04
N GLU A 119 -0.26 -6.95 16.70
CA GLU A 119 0.89 -6.26 16.11
C GLU A 119 2.09 -7.22 16.04
N LEU A 120 2.67 -7.35 14.86
CA LEU A 120 3.83 -8.23 14.62
C LEU A 120 5.13 -7.44 14.66
N ALA A 121 5.18 -6.33 13.93
CA ALA A 121 6.34 -5.45 13.82
C ALA A 121 5.91 -4.02 13.50
N SER A 122 6.75 -3.04 13.87
CA SER A 122 6.51 -1.63 13.55
C SER A 122 7.78 -1.00 12.98
N TYR A 123 7.59 -0.19 11.94
CA TYR A 123 8.63 0.47 11.19
C TYR A 123 8.32 1.95 11.08
N GLU A 124 9.31 2.81 11.33
CA GLU A 124 9.19 4.25 11.06
C GLU A 124 9.83 4.54 9.71
N VAL A 125 9.12 5.24 8.83
CA VAL A 125 9.60 5.56 7.47
C VAL A 125 9.44 7.05 7.19
N ASP A 126 10.25 7.57 6.28
CA ASP A 126 10.11 8.92 5.77
C ASP A 126 8.83 9.03 4.91
N GLN A 127 8.00 10.03 5.19
CA GLN A 127 6.71 10.19 4.51
C GLN A 127 6.90 10.42 3.01
N ALA A 128 7.88 11.23 2.59
CA ALA A 128 8.10 11.51 1.17
C ALA A 128 8.59 10.26 0.43
N ALA A 129 9.47 9.46 1.05
CA ALA A 129 9.90 8.18 0.49
C ALA A 129 8.75 7.17 0.35
N TYR A 130 7.85 7.12 1.34
CA TYR A 130 6.64 6.29 1.29
C TYR A 130 5.70 6.72 0.17
N GLN A 131 5.37 8.01 0.12
CA GLN A 131 4.50 8.61 -0.89
C GLN A 131 5.04 8.38 -2.31
N GLU A 132 6.34 8.62 -2.54
CA GLU A 132 6.99 8.38 -3.83
C GLU A 132 6.84 6.92 -4.29
N ALA A 133 7.11 5.97 -3.41
CA ALA A 133 7.09 4.55 -3.76
C ALA A 133 5.66 4.05 -4.02
N VAL A 134 4.69 4.48 -3.21
CA VAL A 134 3.27 4.17 -3.41
C VAL A 134 2.74 4.82 -4.69
N ARG A 135 3.14 6.06 -4.99
CA ARG A 135 2.79 6.76 -6.24
C ARG A 135 3.27 5.98 -7.47
N ARG A 136 4.54 5.59 -7.49
CA ARG A 136 5.11 4.79 -8.60
C ARG A 136 4.38 3.48 -8.83
N LEU A 137 4.09 2.74 -7.76
CA LEU A 137 3.35 1.48 -7.86
C LEU A 137 1.96 1.69 -8.47
N ALA A 138 1.27 2.75 -8.07
CA ALA A 138 -0.04 3.11 -8.63
C ALA A 138 0.04 3.57 -10.10
N GLU A 139 1.08 4.32 -10.48
CA GLU A 139 1.35 4.70 -11.88
C GLU A 139 1.63 3.47 -12.76
N ASP A 140 2.48 2.55 -12.29
CA ASP A 140 2.81 1.30 -12.99
C ASP A 140 1.57 0.42 -13.17
N TYR A 141 0.73 0.30 -12.13
CA TYR A 141 -0.56 -0.40 -12.20
C TYR A 141 -1.49 0.22 -13.25
N LEU A 142 -1.62 1.55 -13.28
CA LEU A 142 -2.49 2.21 -14.25
C LEU A 142 -1.98 2.05 -15.69
N ALA A 143 -0.66 2.14 -15.89
CA ALA A 143 -0.04 1.90 -17.18
C ALA A 143 -0.26 0.44 -17.65
N PHE A 144 -0.17 -0.52 -16.73
CA PHE A 144 -0.39 -1.93 -17.05
C PHE A 144 -1.85 -2.24 -17.40
N THR A 145 -2.79 -1.68 -16.65
CA THR A 145 -4.23 -1.93 -16.82
C THR A 145 -4.85 -1.16 -17.98
N GLU A 146 -4.12 -0.22 -18.58
CA GLU A 146 -4.58 0.54 -19.72
C GLU A 146 -4.85 -0.37 -20.93
N GLY A 147 -6.10 -0.37 -21.39
CA GLY A 147 -6.53 -1.17 -22.56
C GLY A 147 -6.90 -2.63 -22.26
N LEU A 148 -6.80 -3.09 -21.01
CA LEU A 148 -7.30 -4.40 -20.60
C LEU A 148 -8.84 -4.35 -20.44
N ASP A 149 -9.56 -5.42 -20.80
CA ASP A 149 -10.98 -5.63 -20.39
C ASP A 149 -11.03 -6.15 -18.94
N TYR A 150 -10.34 -5.44 -18.04
CA TYR A 150 -10.16 -5.81 -16.64
C TYR A 150 -11.35 -5.34 -15.80
N LYS A 151 -11.93 -6.27 -15.02
CA LYS A 151 -13.12 -6.10 -14.19
C LYS A 151 -12.77 -6.38 -12.73
N PRO A 152 -12.21 -5.38 -12.02
CA PRO A 152 -11.74 -5.54 -10.64
C PRO A 152 -12.86 -5.94 -9.68
N LEU A 153 -12.48 -6.65 -8.61
CA LEU A 153 -13.37 -6.96 -7.49
C LEU A 153 -13.96 -5.70 -6.84
N VAL A 154 -13.09 -4.71 -6.57
CA VAL A 154 -13.53 -3.38 -6.17
C VAL A 154 -13.92 -2.65 -7.44
N LYS A 155 -15.22 -2.35 -7.59
CA LYS A 155 -15.70 -1.68 -8.79
C LYS A 155 -14.99 -0.34 -8.98
N ASP A 156 -14.64 -0.02 -10.21
CA ASP A 156 -14.03 1.25 -10.60
C ASP A 156 -12.62 1.48 -9.99
N THR A 157 -11.89 0.42 -9.58
CA THR A 157 -10.50 0.54 -9.03
C THR A 157 -9.60 1.48 -9.85
N PRO A 158 -9.48 1.38 -11.19
CA PRO A 158 -8.63 2.31 -11.94
C PRO A 158 -9.04 3.78 -11.81
N ALA A 159 -10.33 4.07 -11.65
CA ALA A 159 -10.81 5.44 -11.45
C ALA A 159 -10.47 5.94 -10.04
N ILE A 160 -10.67 5.09 -9.01
CA ILE A 160 -10.31 5.41 -7.62
C ILE A 160 -8.81 5.68 -7.50
N VAL A 161 -7.98 4.83 -8.13
CA VAL A 161 -6.51 4.99 -8.13
C VAL A 161 -6.11 6.31 -8.79
N ARG A 162 -6.72 6.68 -9.93
CA ARG A 162 -6.45 7.98 -10.59
C ARG A 162 -6.81 9.17 -9.71
N GLU A 163 -7.97 9.14 -9.05
CA GLU A 163 -8.40 10.21 -8.14
C GLU A 163 -7.43 10.37 -6.96
N LEU A 164 -7.04 9.26 -6.33
CA LEU A 164 -6.12 9.29 -5.19
C LEU A 164 -4.70 9.74 -5.60
N LEU A 165 -4.24 9.38 -6.80
CA LEU A 165 -2.96 9.86 -7.36
C LEU A 165 -2.97 11.37 -7.58
N GLU A 166 -4.07 11.92 -8.10
CA GLU A 166 -4.23 13.36 -8.27
C GLU A 166 -4.20 14.07 -6.91
N ARG A 167 -4.90 13.54 -5.91
CA ARG A 167 -4.88 14.06 -4.54
C ARG A 167 -3.48 14.04 -3.93
N LEU A 168 -2.74 12.94 -4.12
CA LEU A 168 -1.36 12.81 -3.64
C LEU A 168 -0.45 13.86 -4.29
N SER A 169 -0.55 14.01 -5.62
CA SER A 169 0.22 15.01 -6.37
C SER A 169 -0.06 16.44 -5.89
N LEU A 170 -1.33 16.77 -5.61
CA LEU A 170 -1.73 18.08 -5.08
C LEU A 170 -1.22 18.31 -3.65
N ALA A 171 -1.21 17.27 -2.80
CA ALA A 171 -0.69 17.35 -1.45
C ALA A 171 0.83 17.61 -1.43
N GLU A 172 1.57 16.95 -2.32
CA GLU A 172 3.02 17.15 -2.49
C GLU A 172 3.35 18.57 -2.99
N ALA A 173 2.56 19.08 -3.95
CA ALA A 173 2.71 20.44 -4.48
C ALA A 173 2.36 21.54 -3.44
N GLY A 174 1.35 21.28 -2.60
CA GLY A 174 0.97 22.18 -1.50
C GLY A 174 2.05 22.28 -0.41
N HIS A 175 2.81 21.21 -0.19
CA HIS A 175 3.94 21.19 0.75
C HIS A 175 5.13 22.02 0.24
N THR A 176 5.40 21.98 -1.07
CA THR A 176 6.54 22.70 -1.69
C THR A 176 6.30 24.20 -1.83
N ALA A 177 5.05 24.67 -1.83
CA ALA A 177 4.71 26.09 -1.93
C ALA A 177 4.78 26.85 -0.59
N GLY A 178 5.02 26.15 0.52
CA GLY A 178 4.98 26.68 1.90
C GLY A 178 6.31 26.73 2.64
N GLU A 179 7.43 26.36 2.01
CA GLU A 179 8.79 26.41 2.58
C GLU A 179 9.58 27.67 2.17
#